data_AF-A0A2N3AN75-F1
#
_entry.id   AF-A0A2N3AN75-F1
#
_cell.length_a   1.000
_cell.length_b   1.000
_cell.length_c   1.000
_cell.angle_alpha   90.00
_cell.angle_beta   90.00
_cell.angle_gamma   90.00
#
_symmetry.space_group_name_H-M   'P 1'
#
loop_
_entity.id
_entity.type
_entity.pdbx_description
1 polymer ?
#
loop_
_entity_poly.entity_id
_entity_poly.type
_entity_poly.pdbx_seq_one_letter_code
_entity_poly.pdbx_strand_id
1 'polypeptide(L)'
;MENLKFNITKEKIYQIKYELIKEALKDIGGLKIKVYGASMLPTFKPDDRVIIRPVNRLCIREKNCVLFGCMKHDLVFHRIIKINKNSIITKGDNSEESEIIFPSQIIGVFDETRDSSDLNQMEEKMYISSFDGLSIKLVVKKGILKKISLEGSHESSRSR
;
A
#
# COMPACT_ATOMS: atom_id res chain seq x y z
N MET A 1 -26.02 25.35 -17.84
CA MET A 1 -25.43 24.00 -17.73
C MET A 1 -24.28 24.11 -16.75
N GLU A 2 -24.50 23.64 -15.52
CA GLU A 2 -23.52 23.73 -14.43
C GLU A 2 -22.30 22.86 -14.73
N ASN A 3 -21.13 23.50 -14.78
CA ASN A 3 -19.85 22.80 -14.73
C ASN A 3 -19.70 22.20 -13.34
N LEU A 4 -20.01 20.91 -13.17
CA LEU A 4 -19.58 20.13 -12.02
C LEU A 4 -18.04 20.09 -12.00
N LYS A 5 -17.42 21.06 -11.34
CA LYS A 5 -16.01 20.97 -10.98
C LYS A 5 -15.87 19.84 -9.96
N PHE A 6 -15.34 18.71 -10.40
CA PHE A 6 -14.99 17.57 -9.55
C PHE A 6 -14.04 18.02 -8.44
N ASN A 7 -14.58 18.24 -7.24
CA ASN A 7 -13.78 18.62 -6.07
C ASN A 7 -13.35 17.35 -5.34
N ILE A 8 -12.56 16.52 -6.02
CA ILE A 8 -12.04 15.27 -5.46
C ILE A 8 -10.83 15.63 -4.61
N THR A 9 -10.91 15.29 -3.32
CA THR A 9 -9.80 15.53 -2.41
C THR A 9 -8.73 14.46 -2.57
N LYS A 10 -7.47 14.83 -2.31
CA LYS A 10 -6.34 13.89 -2.35
C LYS A 10 -6.58 12.70 -1.41
N GLU A 11 -7.18 12.95 -0.25
CA GLU A 11 -7.53 11.94 0.76
C GLU A 11 -8.34 10.79 0.16
N LYS A 12 -9.35 11.10 -0.65
CA LYS A 12 -10.22 10.09 -1.28
C LYS A 12 -9.44 9.21 -2.25
N ILE A 13 -8.55 9.81 -3.05
CA ILE A 13 -7.65 9.10 -3.97
C ILE A 13 -6.75 8.12 -3.19
N TYR A 14 -6.15 8.56 -2.09
CA TYR A 14 -5.29 7.72 -1.28
C TYR A 14 -6.05 6.60 -0.57
N GLN A 15 -7.24 6.87 -0.05
CA GLN A 15 -8.07 5.85 0.56
C GLN A 15 -8.40 4.74 -0.44
N ILE A 16 -8.82 5.09 -1.65
CA ILE A 16 -9.13 4.12 -2.70
C ILE A 16 -7.87 3.35 -3.13
N LYS A 17 -6.73 4.05 -3.25
CA LYS A 17 -5.43 3.41 -3.50
C LYS A 17 -5.08 2.37 -2.43
N TYR A 18 -5.27 2.69 -1.15
CA TYR A 18 -4.95 1.77 -0.05
C TYR A 18 -5.88 0.56 -0.03
N GLU A 19 -7.18 0.76 -0.28
CA GLU A 19 -8.13 -0.35 -0.36
C GLU A 19 -7.85 -1.25 -1.55
N LEU A 20 -7.49 -0.71 -2.72
CA LEU A 20 -7.03 -1.52 -3.87
C LEU A 20 -5.79 -2.35 -3.55
N ILE A 21 -4.82 -1.80 -2.80
CA ILE A 21 -3.63 -2.56 -2.39
C ILE A 21 -4.01 -3.67 -1.41
N LYS A 22 -4.90 -3.40 -0.45
CA LYS A 22 -5.41 -4.41 0.48
C LYS A 22 -6.17 -5.52 -0.24
N GLU A 23 -6.97 -5.17 -1.24
CA GLU A 23 -7.68 -6.12 -2.10
C GLU A 23 -6.69 -7.02 -2.85
N ALA A 24 -5.71 -6.42 -3.53
CA ALA A 24 -4.68 -7.17 -4.23
C ALA A 24 -3.92 -8.10 -3.29
N LEU A 25 -3.52 -7.63 -2.11
CA LEU A 25 -2.86 -8.46 -1.08
C LEU A 25 -3.71 -9.68 -0.72
N LYS A 26 -5.01 -9.49 -0.46
CA LYS A 26 -5.92 -10.57 -0.07
C LYS A 26 -6.12 -11.58 -1.19
N ASP A 27 -6.29 -11.12 -2.42
CA ASP A 27 -6.54 -11.99 -3.58
C ASP A 27 -5.30 -12.84 -3.93
N ILE A 28 -4.11 -12.25 -3.93
CA ILE A 28 -2.89 -12.95 -4.37
C ILE A 28 -2.07 -13.56 -3.23
N GLY A 29 -2.40 -13.25 -1.98
CA GLY A 29 -1.70 -13.73 -0.79
C GLY A 29 -0.40 -12.99 -0.46
N GLY A 30 0.09 -12.06 -1.29
CA GLY A 30 1.26 -11.22 -0.97
C GLY A 30 1.76 -10.31 -2.09
N LEU A 31 2.37 -9.18 -1.74
CA LEU A 31 2.96 -8.23 -2.70
C LEU A 31 4.45 -8.04 -2.45
N LYS A 32 5.23 -8.04 -3.53
CA LYS A 32 6.62 -7.57 -3.54
C LYS A 32 6.62 -6.06 -3.75
N ILE A 33 7.05 -5.35 -2.72
CA ILE A 33 7.12 -3.89 -2.70
C ILE A 33 8.58 -3.46 -2.63
N LYS A 34 8.92 -2.48 -3.45
CA LYS A 34 10.25 -1.86 -3.47
C LYS A 34 10.35 -0.86 -2.31
N VAL A 35 11.42 -0.95 -1.53
CA VAL A 35 11.72 -0.01 -0.44
C VAL A 35 12.31 1.27 -1.03
N TYR A 36 11.85 2.41 -0.52
CA TYR A 36 12.34 3.74 -0.88
C TYR A 36 12.79 4.49 0.38
N GLY A 37 13.76 5.38 0.23
CA GLY A 37 14.27 6.20 1.33
C GLY A 37 15.23 5.46 2.26
N ALA A 38 15.74 6.21 3.24
CA ALA A 38 16.79 5.75 4.17
C ALA A 38 16.26 5.44 5.59
N SER A 39 14.95 5.58 5.83
CA SER A 39 14.36 5.46 7.18
C SER A 39 14.51 4.06 7.78
N MET A 40 14.61 3.02 6.94
CA MET A 40 14.76 1.63 7.38
C MET A 40 16.20 1.11 7.31
N LEU A 41 17.19 1.97 7.05
CA LEU A 41 18.58 1.56 7.18
C LEU A 41 18.90 1.20 8.65
N PRO A 42 19.90 0.34 8.90
CA PRO A 42 20.62 -0.48 7.93
C PRO A 42 19.85 -1.73 7.50
N THR A 43 18.70 -2.03 8.12
CA THR A 43 17.95 -3.30 7.95
C THR A 43 17.45 -3.50 6.52
N PHE A 44 16.86 -2.45 5.93
CA PHE A 44 16.40 -2.45 4.55
C PHE A 44 16.99 -1.27 3.81
N LYS A 45 17.58 -1.55 2.65
CA LYS A 45 18.23 -0.56 1.79
C LYS A 45 17.26 -0.07 0.72
N PRO A 46 17.45 1.15 0.20
CA PRO A 46 16.79 1.57 -1.02
C PRO A 46 16.92 0.49 -2.11
N ASP A 47 15.86 0.27 -2.86
CA ASP A 47 15.74 -0.74 -3.90
C ASP A 47 15.57 -2.19 -3.46
N ASP A 48 15.69 -2.49 -2.16
CA ASP A 48 15.30 -3.80 -1.63
C ASP A 48 13.83 -4.12 -1.96
N ARG A 49 13.54 -5.40 -2.14
CA ARG A 49 12.17 -5.88 -2.33
C ARG A 49 11.72 -6.66 -1.11
N VAL A 50 10.73 -6.12 -0.42
CA VAL A 50 10.09 -6.77 0.73
C VAL A 50 8.82 -7.45 0.29
N ILE A 51 8.51 -8.59 0.91
CA ILE A 51 7.26 -9.30 0.70
C ILE A 51 6.32 -8.87 1.82
N ILE A 52 5.19 -8.29 1.43
CA ILE A 52 4.12 -7.90 2.33
C ILE A 52 2.99 -8.91 2.18
N ARG A 53 2.54 -9.48 3.29
CA ARG A 53 1.44 -10.45 3.35
C ARG A 53 0.18 -9.80 3.96
N PRO A 54 -1.02 -10.30 3.66
CA PRO A 54 -2.25 -9.86 4.29
C PRO A 54 -2.14 -9.83 5.81
N VAL A 55 -2.77 -8.82 6.42
CA VAL A 55 -2.79 -8.70 7.88
C VAL A 55 -3.62 -9.83 8.48
N ASN A 56 -2.96 -10.73 9.19
CA ASN A 56 -3.61 -11.52 10.24
C ASN A 56 -3.39 -10.81 11.57
N ARG A 57 -4.46 -10.29 12.20
CA ARG A 57 -4.37 -9.53 13.45
C ARG A 57 -3.71 -10.32 14.58
N LEU A 58 -3.80 -11.64 14.58
CA LEU A 58 -3.17 -12.53 15.56
C LEU A 58 -1.64 -12.59 15.41
N CYS A 59 -1.12 -12.14 14.26
CA CYS A 59 0.29 -12.18 13.92
C CYS A 59 1.00 -10.82 14.08
N ILE A 60 0.27 -9.73 14.38
CA ILE A 60 0.90 -8.42 14.60
C ILE A 60 1.59 -8.43 15.98
N ARG A 61 2.90 -8.27 15.99
CA ARG A 61 3.71 -8.24 17.21
C ARG A 61 4.74 -7.12 17.15
N GLU A 62 5.26 -6.75 18.32
CA GLU A 62 6.43 -5.88 18.39
C GLU A 62 7.59 -6.48 17.59
N LYS A 63 8.44 -5.60 17.07
CA LYS A 63 9.56 -5.89 16.16
C LYS A 63 9.19 -6.30 14.74
N ASN A 64 7.93 -6.66 14.43
CA ASN A 64 7.53 -6.86 13.04
C ASN A 64 7.61 -5.55 12.25
N CYS A 65 7.93 -5.65 10.96
CA CYS A 65 7.80 -4.53 10.03
C CYS A 65 6.42 -4.58 9.36
N VAL A 66 5.79 -3.42 9.20
CA VAL A 66 4.44 -3.30 8.65
C VAL A 66 4.38 -2.21 7.59
N LEU A 67 3.55 -2.44 6.57
CA LEU A 67 3.17 -1.43 5.60
C LEU A 67 1.85 -0.80 6.05
N PHE A 68 1.80 0.53 6.11
CA PHE A 68 0.59 1.26 6.48
C PHE A 68 0.45 2.56 5.68
N GLY A 69 -0.76 3.10 5.66
CA GLY A 69 -1.03 4.43 5.13
C GLY A 69 -0.85 5.51 6.21
N CYS A 70 0.04 6.48 5.96
CA CYS A 70 0.20 7.65 6.84
C CYS A 70 -0.81 8.76 6.47
N MET A 71 -1.18 9.60 7.44
CA MET A 71 -2.07 10.75 7.22
C MET A 71 -1.48 11.78 6.25
N LYS A 72 -0.14 11.85 6.12
CA LYS A 72 0.56 12.65 5.10
C LYS A 72 0.54 12.04 3.70
N HIS A 73 -0.24 10.98 3.52
CA HIS A 73 -0.57 10.34 2.24
C HIS A 73 0.49 9.45 1.58
N ASP A 74 1.51 9.05 2.33
CA ASP A 74 2.49 8.07 1.86
C ASP A 74 2.21 6.67 2.42
N LEU A 75 2.61 5.67 1.63
CA LEU A 75 2.78 4.30 2.12
C LEU A 75 4.09 4.25 2.90
N VAL A 76 4.00 3.93 4.17
CA VAL A 76 5.16 3.88 5.07
C VAL A 76 5.40 2.43 5.46
N PHE A 77 6.66 2.02 5.41
CA PHE A 77 7.13 0.70 5.81
C PHE A 77 8.07 0.84 7.00
N HIS A 78 7.58 0.65 8.22
CA HIS A 78 8.35 0.83 9.46
C HIS A 78 8.20 -0.36 10.41
N ARG A 79 9.06 -0.41 11.43
CA ARG A 79 9.02 -1.43 12.48
C ARG A 79 8.07 -1.04 13.59
N ILE A 80 7.29 -2.00 14.10
CA ILE A 80 6.52 -1.82 15.33
C ILE A 80 7.48 -1.83 16.51
N ILE A 81 7.52 -0.72 17.25
CA ILE A 81 8.31 -0.59 18.48
C ILE A 81 7.47 -0.81 19.74
N LYS A 82 6.16 -0.57 19.66
CA LYS A 82 5.24 -0.78 20.79
C LYS A 82 3.81 -1.03 20.34
N ILE A 83 3.11 -1.94 21.01
CA ILE A 83 1.66 -2.14 20.82
C ILE A 83 0.92 -1.72 22.09
N ASN A 84 -0.02 -0.79 21.94
CA ASN A 84 -0.98 -0.41 22.98
C ASN A 84 -2.36 -1.00 22.66
N LYS A 85 -3.33 -0.82 23.57
CA LYS A 85 -4.69 -1.34 23.43
C LYS A 85 -5.36 -0.92 22.11
N ASN A 86 -5.23 0.36 21.73
CA ASN A 86 -5.92 0.94 20.57
C ASN A 86 -4.96 1.53 19.52
N SER A 87 -3.65 1.51 19.76
CA SER A 87 -2.68 2.15 18.89
C SER A 87 -1.40 1.33 18.82
N ILE A 88 -0.65 1.55 17.75
CA ILE A 88 0.63 0.92 17.47
C ILE A 88 1.61 2.06 17.24
N ILE A 89 2.78 1.96 17.87
CA ILE A 89 3.86 2.91 17.62
C ILE A 89 4.82 2.24 16.65
N THR A 90 5.04 2.89 15.51
CA THR A 90 6.01 2.47 14.49
C THR A 90 7.17 3.42 14.42
N LYS A 91 8.31 2.94 13.94
CA LYS A 91 9.49 3.76 13.72
C LYS A 91 10.36 3.16 12.63
N GLY A 92 10.95 4.02 11.80
CA GLY A 92 12.05 3.61 10.92
C GLY A 92 13.29 3.27 11.74
N ASP A 93 14.02 2.23 11.37
CA ASP A 93 15.22 1.79 12.09
C ASP A 93 16.33 2.88 12.16
N ASN A 94 16.33 3.81 11.21
CA ASN A 94 17.21 4.99 11.13
C ASN A 94 16.42 6.32 11.17
N SER A 95 15.17 6.31 11.58
CA SER A 95 14.40 7.54 11.81
C SER A 95 14.64 8.05 13.24
N GLU A 96 14.54 9.36 13.46
CA GLU A 96 14.49 9.93 14.82
C GLU A 96 13.06 9.88 15.37
N GLU A 97 12.09 10.24 14.53
CA GLU A 97 10.67 10.31 14.85
C GLU A 97 9.98 8.94 14.76
N SER A 98 8.96 8.74 15.60
CA SER A 98 8.05 7.59 15.58
C SER A 98 6.65 8.03 15.19
N GLU A 99 5.89 7.15 14.54
CA GLU A 99 4.48 7.38 14.22
C GLU A 99 3.56 6.59 15.15
N ILE A 100 2.44 7.20 15.54
CA ILE A 100 1.33 6.50 16.18
C ILE A 100 0.29 6.20 15.10
N ILE A 101 -0.02 4.93 14.92
CA ILE A 101 -1.00 4.45 13.95
C ILE A 101 -2.07 3.59 14.62
N PHE A 102 -3.20 3.45 13.95
CA PHE A 102 -4.27 2.52 14.32
C PHE A 102 -4.15 1.20 13.54
N PRO A 103 -4.59 0.06 14.09
CA PRO A 103 -4.59 -1.21 13.38
C PRO A 103 -5.31 -1.18 12.02
N SER A 104 -6.30 -0.30 11.84
CA SER A 104 -7.02 -0.09 10.57
C SER A 104 -6.16 0.53 9.46
N GLN A 105 -5.08 1.22 9.82
CA GLN A 105 -4.15 1.82 8.85
C GLN A 105 -3.14 0.82 8.30
N ILE A 106 -2.97 -0.35 8.95
CA ILE A 106 -2.08 -1.40 8.48
C ILE A 106 -2.68 -2.03 7.22
N ILE A 107 -1.87 -2.07 6.17
CA ILE A 107 -2.18 -2.65 4.87
C ILE A 107 -1.68 -4.09 4.82
N GLY A 108 -0.48 -4.35 5.36
CA GLY A 108 0.10 -5.69 5.41
C GLY A 108 1.32 -5.77 6.32
N VAL A 109 1.78 -6.99 6.55
CA VAL A 109 2.92 -7.30 7.43
C VAL A 109 4.07 -7.85 6.59
N PHE A 110 5.30 -7.50 6.93
CA PHE A 110 6.50 -8.06 6.32
C PHE A 110 6.62 -9.56 6.59
N ASP A 111 6.93 -10.31 5.55
CA ASP A 111 7.22 -11.74 5.62
C ASP A 111 8.74 -11.97 5.77
N GLU A 112 9.15 -12.31 7.00
CA GLU A 112 10.55 -12.57 7.34
C GLU A 112 11.11 -13.81 6.66
N THR A 113 10.26 -14.76 6.26
CA THR A 113 10.72 -15.98 5.53
C THR A 113 11.21 -15.64 4.13
N ARG A 114 10.73 -14.51 3.58
CA ARG A 114 11.00 -14.05 2.20
C ARG A 114 10.61 -15.09 1.13
N ASP A 115 9.75 -16.05 1.46
CA ASP A 115 9.25 -17.02 0.50
C ASP A 115 8.34 -16.31 -0.51
N SER A 116 8.68 -16.46 -1.79
CA SER A 116 7.91 -15.90 -2.90
C SER A 116 7.64 -16.92 -4.00
N SER A 117 7.73 -18.21 -3.67
CA SER A 117 7.53 -19.31 -4.60
C SER A 117 6.16 -19.26 -5.27
N ASP A 118 5.14 -18.92 -4.48
CA ASP A 118 3.76 -18.66 -4.89
C ASP A 118 3.66 -17.43 -5.80
N LEU A 119 4.31 -16.32 -5.41
CA LEU A 119 4.22 -15.04 -6.12
C LEU A 119 4.93 -15.06 -7.49
N ASN A 120 6.04 -15.78 -7.62
CA ASN A 120 6.88 -15.77 -8.83
C ASN A 120 6.21 -16.39 -10.06
N GLN A 121 5.27 -17.31 -9.83
CA GLN A 121 4.53 -18.03 -10.87
C GLN A 121 3.28 -17.28 -11.33
N MET A 122 2.93 -16.19 -10.64
CA MET A 122 1.71 -15.45 -10.95
C MET A 122 1.81 -14.68 -12.25
N GLU A 123 0.73 -14.79 -13.04
CA GLU A 123 0.50 -13.93 -14.18
C GLU A 123 0.22 -12.48 -13.78
N GLU A 124 0.08 -11.62 -14.78
CA GLU A 124 -0.28 -10.23 -14.57
C GLU A 124 -1.75 -10.10 -14.17
N LYS A 125 -2.02 -9.46 -13.03
CA LYS A 125 -3.37 -9.13 -12.54
C LYS A 125 -3.53 -7.62 -12.46
N MET A 126 -4.77 -7.19 -12.64
CA MET A 126 -5.15 -5.78 -12.69
C MET A 126 -6.33 -5.55 -11.75
N TYR A 127 -6.22 -4.54 -10.90
CA TYR A 127 -7.28 -4.09 -10.01
C TYR A 127 -7.65 -2.67 -10.37
N ILE A 128 -8.95 -2.38 -10.48
CA ILE A 128 -9.46 -1.08 -10.88
C ILE A 128 -10.57 -0.69 -9.92
N SER A 129 -10.49 0.53 -9.39
CA SER A 129 -11.59 1.15 -8.67
C SER A 129 -11.94 2.48 -9.33
N SER A 130 -13.21 2.64 -9.68
CA SER A 130 -13.72 3.86 -10.32
C SER A 130 -14.53 4.69 -9.32
N PHE A 131 -14.41 6.01 -9.41
CA PHE A 131 -15.12 6.97 -8.58
C PHE A 131 -15.16 8.32 -9.30
N ASP A 132 -16.33 8.96 -9.34
CA ASP A 132 -16.50 10.34 -9.83
C ASP A 132 -15.82 10.60 -11.20
N GLY A 133 -15.96 9.67 -12.16
CA GLY A 133 -15.36 9.79 -13.50
C GLY A 133 -13.84 9.59 -13.56
N LEU A 134 -13.22 9.21 -12.45
CA LEU A 134 -11.82 8.77 -12.37
C LEU A 134 -11.75 7.28 -12.09
N SER A 135 -10.63 6.67 -12.43
CA SER A 135 -10.29 5.30 -12.07
C SER A 135 -8.87 5.22 -11.56
N ILE A 136 -8.65 4.48 -10.48
CA ILE A 136 -7.32 4.08 -10.03
C ILE A 136 -7.09 2.66 -10.49
N LYS A 137 -5.96 2.46 -11.17
CA LYS A 137 -5.53 1.18 -11.74
C LYS A 137 -4.26 0.71 -11.06
N LEU A 138 -4.30 -0.51 -10.54
CA LEU A 138 -3.20 -1.21 -9.91
C LEU A 138 -2.81 -2.39 -10.80
N VAL A 139 -1.54 -2.47 -11.22
CA VAL A 139 -1.02 -3.60 -12.01
C VAL A 139 0.01 -4.37 -11.20
N VAL A 140 -0.23 -5.67 -11.04
CA VAL A 140 0.62 -6.60 -10.30
C VAL A 140 1.10 -7.69 -11.26
N LYS A 141 2.40 -7.98 -11.28
CA LYS A 141 2.97 -9.04 -12.12
C LYS A 141 4.00 -9.84 -11.34
N LYS A 142 3.87 -11.17 -11.30
CA LYS A 142 4.75 -12.04 -10.47
C LYS A 142 4.81 -11.56 -9.01
N GLY A 143 3.66 -11.14 -8.48
CA GLY A 143 3.49 -10.50 -7.16
C GLY A 143 4.11 -9.10 -7.01
N ILE A 144 4.80 -8.56 -8.02
CA ILE A 144 5.40 -7.22 -7.95
C ILE A 144 4.35 -6.17 -8.28
N LEU A 145 4.22 -5.18 -7.39
CA LEU A 145 3.47 -3.97 -7.69
C LEU A 145 4.21 -3.15 -8.77
N LYS A 146 3.73 -3.21 -10.02
CA LYS A 146 4.40 -2.60 -11.19
C LYS A 146 4.01 -1.15 -11.41
N LYS A 147 2.71 -0.84 -11.27
CA LYS A 147 2.18 0.49 -11.58
C LYS A 147 0.93 0.78 -10.77
N ILE A 148 0.80 2.03 -10.35
CA ILE A 148 -0.46 2.65 -9.89
C ILE A 148 -0.69 3.86 -10.78
N SER A 149 -1.80 3.90 -11.52
CA SER A 149 -2.19 5.07 -12.31
C SER A 149 -3.57 5.58 -11.92
N LEU A 150 -3.75 6.90 -12.03
CA LEU A 150 -5.05 7.55 -12.02
C LEU A 150 -5.40 7.88 -13.48
N GLU A 151 -6.54 7.42 -13.96
CA GLU A 151 -7.01 7.58 -15.33
C GLU A 151 -8.39 8.26 -15.28
N GLY A 152 -8.57 9.37 -15.99
CA GLY A 152 -9.87 10.02 -16.14
C GLY A 152 -10.61 9.50 -17.36
N SER A 153 -11.92 9.30 -17.25
CA SER A 153 -12.75 9.05 -18.42
C SER A 153 -12.86 10.34 -19.24
N HIS A 154 -12.03 10.49 -20.26
CA HIS A 154 -12.37 11.36 -21.38
C HIS A 154 -13.54 10.68 -22.10
N GLU A 155 -14.77 11.12 -21.85
CA GLU A 155 -15.82 10.99 -22.85
C GLU A 155 -15.36 11.78 -24.06
N SER A 156 -14.71 11.11 -25.00
CA SER A 156 -14.55 11.62 -26.35
C SER A 156 -15.95 11.69 -26.94
N SER A 157 -16.57 12.87 -26.88
CA SER A 157 -17.74 13.23 -27.65
C SER A 157 -17.36 13.12 -29.14
N ARG A 158 -17.49 11.91 -29.69
CA ARG A 158 -17.68 11.72 -31.13
C ARG A 158 -19.14 12.05 -31.42
N SER A 159 -19.44 13.34 -31.51
CA SER A 159 -20.61 13.82 -32.22
C SER A 159 -20.23 13.88 -33.69
N ARG A 160 -20.81 12.98 -34.49
CA ARG A 160 -20.84 13.07 -35.96
C ARG A 160 -21.74 14.22 -36.39
#